data_AF-A0A7J7QBQ8-F1
#
_entry.id   AF-A0A7J7QBQ8-F1
#
_cell.length_a   1.000
_cell.length_b   1.000
_cell.length_c   1.000
_cell.angle_alpha   90.00
_cell.angle_beta   90.00
_cell.angle_gamma   90.00
#
_symmetry.space_group_name_H-M   'P 1'
#
loop_
_entity.id
_entity.type
_entity.pdbx_description
1 polymer ?
#
loop_
_entity_poly.entity_id
_entity_poly.type
_entity_poly.pdbx_seq_one_letter_code
_entity_poly.pdbx_strand_id
1 'polypeptide(L)'
;MSRHLGSITSMLQAVISDSSSSSSSTSAGVLSQRQQLQQELGQLTALVRNRLQLRRLYRDELVSAADYKAACQRLQRHREHLQRCNIEGLSIRVSDKNRAAPDGVLVNIANNVELATGG
;
A
#
# COMPACT_ATOMS: atom_id res chain seq x y z
N MET A 1 -27.88 -59.83 2.25
CA MET A 1 -28.15 -58.94 1.09
C MET A 1 -27.99 -57.49 1.55
N SER A 2 -27.42 -56.64 0.68
CA SER A 2 -27.30 -55.17 0.80
C SER A 2 -26.20 -54.67 1.75
N ARG A 3 -24.95 -54.39 1.37
CA ARG A 3 -24.27 -53.68 0.26
C ARG A 3 -23.63 -52.37 0.76
N HIS A 4 -22.31 -52.35 0.64
CA HIS A 4 -21.37 -51.25 0.75
C HIS A 4 -21.85 -49.91 0.17
N LEU A 5 -22.04 -48.89 1.02
CA LEU A 5 -22.14 -47.49 0.59
C LEU A 5 -21.32 -46.52 1.47
N GLY A 6 -20.42 -47.03 2.32
CA GLY A 6 -19.57 -46.20 3.18
C GLY A 6 -18.18 -45.85 2.61
N SER A 7 -17.77 -46.44 1.49
CA SER A 7 -16.37 -46.38 1.03
C SER A 7 -16.08 -45.29 0.00
N ILE A 8 -17.09 -44.78 -0.71
CA ILE A 8 -16.90 -43.87 -1.85
C ILE A 8 -16.70 -42.43 -1.35
N THR A 9 -17.43 -42.04 -0.29
CA THR A 9 -17.34 -40.70 0.31
C THR A 9 -15.95 -40.43 0.89
N SER A 10 -15.35 -41.42 1.57
CA SER A 10 -14.01 -41.29 2.15
C SER A 10 -12.92 -41.23 1.09
N MET A 11 -13.08 -41.92 -0.05
CA MET A 11 -12.12 -41.85 -1.15
C MET A 11 -12.20 -40.51 -1.92
N LEU A 12 -13.40 -39.94 -2.11
CA LEU A 12 -13.55 -38.62 -2.73
C LEU A 12 -12.95 -37.50 -1.86
N GLN A 13 -13.03 -37.63 -0.53
CA GLN A 13 -12.48 -36.62 0.39
C GLN A 13 -10.95 -36.64 0.41
N ALA A 14 -10.32 -37.81 0.27
CA ALA A 14 -8.85 -37.94 0.19
C ALA A 14 -8.28 -37.36 -1.11
N VAL A 15 -8.95 -37.53 -2.25
CA VAL A 15 -8.49 -37.00 -3.56
C VAL A 15 -8.55 -35.47 -3.62
N ILE A 16 -9.52 -34.84 -2.94
CA ILE A 16 -9.62 -33.37 -2.84
C ILE A 16 -8.51 -32.80 -1.94
N SER A 17 -8.14 -33.52 -0.87
CA SER A 17 -7.06 -33.11 0.03
C SER A 17 -5.66 -33.29 -0.59
N ASP A 18 -5.45 -34.31 -1.42
CA ASP A 18 -4.12 -34.56 -2.03
C ASP A 18 -3.81 -33.62 -3.21
N SER A 19 -4.85 -33.17 -3.93
CA SER A 19 -4.70 -32.29 -5.10
C SER A 19 -4.35 -30.83 -4.75
N SER A 20 -4.38 -30.46 -3.47
CA SER A 20 -4.13 -29.09 -2.98
C SER A 20 -2.67 -28.84 -2.60
N SER A 21 -1.77 -29.82 -2.77
CA SER A 21 -0.47 -29.82 -2.09
C SER A 21 0.71 -29.31 -2.93
N SER A 22 0.54 -29.03 -4.23
CA SER A 22 1.69 -28.78 -5.12
C SER A 22 1.72 -27.41 -5.81
N SER A 23 0.76 -26.51 -5.54
CA SER A 23 0.73 -25.14 -6.10
C SER A 23 0.21 -24.06 -5.13
N SER A 24 -0.09 -24.42 -3.88
CA SER A 24 -0.77 -23.57 -2.89
C SER A 24 0.17 -22.77 -1.96
N SER A 25 1.44 -23.17 -1.87
CA SER A 25 2.41 -22.57 -0.95
C SER A 25 2.95 -21.23 -1.45
N THR A 26 3.08 -21.05 -2.76
CA THR A 26 3.53 -19.79 -3.37
C THR A 26 2.44 -18.72 -3.38
N SER A 27 1.19 -19.09 -3.67
CA SER A 27 0.06 -18.16 -3.70
C SER A 27 -0.31 -17.63 -2.31
N ALA A 28 -0.31 -18.49 -1.28
CA ALA A 28 -0.54 -18.07 0.12
C ALA A 28 0.58 -17.15 0.64
N GLY A 29 1.84 -17.43 0.28
CA GLY A 29 2.99 -16.60 0.65
C GLY A 29 2.94 -15.20 0.01
N VAL A 30 2.61 -15.12 -1.28
CA VAL A 30 2.50 -13.85 -2.02
C VAL A 30 1.36 -12.97 -1.48
N LEU A 31 0.21 -13.58 -1.14
CA LEU A 31 -0.91 -12.85 -0.54
C LEU A 31 -0.56 -12.30 0.85
N SER A 32 0.12 -13.10 1.68
CA SER A 32 0.56 -12.70 3.02
C SER A 32 1.56 -11.55 2.96
N GLN A 33 2.54 -11.62 2.05
CA GLN A 33 3.54 -10.57 1.86
C GLN A 33 2.89 -9.26 1.37
N ARG A 34 1.90 -9.35 0.48
CA ARG A 34 1.15 -8.18 0.00
C ARG A 34 0.33 -7.52 1.11
N GLN A 35 -0.32 -8.29 1.96
CA GLN A 35 -1.05 -7.76 3.12
C GLN A 35 -0.11 -7.06 4.09
N GLN A 36 1.03 -7.66 4.38
CA GLN A 36 2.02 -7.08 5.28
C GLN A 36 2.55 -5.74 4.75
N LEU A 37 2.84 -5.65 3.45
CA LEU A 37 3.24 -4.39 2.81
C LEU A 37 2.13 -3.32 2.88
N GLN A 38 0.87 -3.69 2.68
CA GLN A 38 -0.25 -2.76 2.81
C GLN A 38 -0.41 -2.24 4.24
N GLN A 39 -0.24 -3.11 5.24
CA GLN A 39 -0.28 -2.70 6.65
C GLN A 39 0.87 -1.75 6.98
N GLU A 40 2.09 -2.06 6.54
CA GLU A 40 3.26 -1.20 6.75
C GLU A 40 3.05 0.19 6.13
N LEU A 41 2.56 0.24 4.88
CA LEU A 41 2.23 1.51 4.21
C LEU A 41 1.10 2.27 4.90
N GLY A 42 0.08 1.57 5.41
CA GLY A 42 -1.01 2.18 6.16
C GLY A 42 -0.52 2.84 7.46
N GLN A 43 0.32 2.15 8.21
CA GLN A 43 0.93 2.69 9.43
C GLN A 43 1.82 3.91 9.11
N LEU A 44 2.66 3.81 8.08
CA LEU A 44 3.52 4.91 7.66
C LEU A 44 2.69 6.13 7.24
N THR A 45 1.63 5.92 6.47
CA THR A 45 0.70 6.97 6.04
C THR A 45 0.05 7.66 7.23
N ALA A 46 -0.46 6.89 8.19
CA ALA A 46 -1.08 7.44 9.39
C ALA A 46 -0.09 8.26 10.23
N LEU A 47 1.15 7.78 10.36
CA LEU A 47 2.22 8.46 11.06
C LEU A 47 2.54 9.81 10.39
N VAL A 48 2.78 9.83 9.08
CA VAL A 48 3.06 11.06 8.34
C VAL A 48 1.90 12.04 8.43
N ARG A 49 0.67 11.55 8.22
CA ARG A 49 -0.54 12.36 8.31
C ARG A 49 -0.66 13.04 9.67
N ASN A 50 -0.50 12.28 10.76
CA ASN A 50 -0.63 12.82 12.11
C ASN A 50 0.51 13.79 12.45
N ARG A 51 1.74 13.53 12.00
CA ARG A 51 2.90 14.41 12.28
C ARG A 51 2.84 15.73 11.53
N LEU A 52 2.34 15.71 10.29
CA LEU A 52 2.19 16.89 9.44
C LEU A 52 0.80 17.54 9.57
N GLN A 53 -0.07 16.98 10.42
CA GLN A 53 -1.45 17.43 10.62
C GLN A 53 -2.24 17.56 9.30
N LEU A 54 -2.02 16.61 8.39
CA LEU A 54 -2.70 16.59 7.09
C LEU A 54 -4.13 16.10 7.28
N ARG A 55 -5.06 16.67 6.51
CA ARG A 55 -6.43 16.14 6.46
C ARG A 55 -6.42 14.74 5.86
N ARG A 56 -5.73 14.57 4.75
CA ARG A 56 -5.65 13.32 3.98
C ARG A 56 -4.27 13.15 3.33
N LEU A 57 -3.80 11.91 3.27
CA LEU A 57 -2.59 11.53 2.54
C LEU A 57 -2.90 10.28 1.71
N TYR A 58 -2.67 10.36 0.41
CA TYR A 58 -3.03 9.31 -0.55
C TYR A 58 -1.87 8.91 -1.43
N ARG A 59 -1.92 7.65 -1.88
CA ARG A 59 -1.08 7.14 -2.96
C ARG A 59 -1.88 7.12 -4.26
N ASP A 60 -1.28 7.58 -5.34
CA ASP A 60 -1.78 7.34 -6.68
C ASP A 60 -1.73 5.84 -7.05
N GLU A 61 -2.60 5.39 -7.94
CA GLU A 61 -2.58 4.02 -8.44
C GLU A 61 -1.33 3.75 -9.31
N LEU A 62 -0.82 4.79 -9.96
CA LEU A 62 0.38 4.74 -10.80
C LEU A 62 1.68 4.74 -10.01
N VAL A 63 1.64 5.04 -8.70
CA VAL A 63 2.82 5.08 -7.84
C VAL A 63 3.02 3.73 -7.16
N SER A 64 4.22 3.17 -7.31
CA SER A 64 4.55 1.89 -6.69
C SER A 64 4.54 1.98 -5.15
N ALA A 65 4.40 0.84 -4.49
CA ALA A 65 4.45 0.76 -3.02
C ALA A 65 5.81 1.25 -2.46
N ALA A 66 6.91 0.91 -3.14
CA ALA A 66 8.26 1.30 -2.73
C ALA A 66 8.47 2.81 -2.86
N ASP A 67 8.02 3.38 -3.97
CA ASP A 67 8.04 4.82 -4.24
C ASP A 67 7.25 5.61 -3.22
N TYR A 68 6.02 5.16 -2.93
CA TYR A 68 5.19 5.79 -1.93
C TYR A 68 5.82 5.75 -0.53
N LYS A 69 6.48 4.64 -0.18
CA LYS A 69 7.24 4.52 1.07
C LYS A 69 8.37 5.55 1.13
N ALA A 70 9.16 5.66 0.07
CA ALA A 70 10.24 6.65 -0.04
C ALA A 70 9.72 8.09 0.05
N ALA A 71 8.60 8.40 -0.61
CA ALA A 71 7.94 9.70 -0.50
C ALA A 71 7.51 10.02 0.94
N CYS A 72 6.86 9.08 1.63
CA CYS A 72 6.49 9.26 3.03
C CYS A 72 7.71 9.49 3.93
N GLN A 73 8.81 8.78 3.70
CA GLN A 73 10.05 8.98 4.46
C GLN A 73 10.65 10.38 4.21
N ARG A 74 10.64 10.88 2.97
CA ARG A 74 11.08 12.26 2.66
C ARG A 74 10.20 13.29 3.34
N LEU A 75 8.87 13.11 3.32
CA LEU A 75 7.94 13.99 4.04
C LEU A 75 8.24 14.04 5.54
N GLN A 76 8.60 12.90 6.16
CA GLN A 76 9.04 12.89 7.56
C GLN A 76 10.36 13.63 7.75
N ARG A 77 11.35 13.39 6.88
CA ARG A 77 12.67 14.02 6.97
C ARG A 77 12.59 15.54 6.87
N HIS A 78 11.72 16.06 6.00
CA HIS A 78 11.53 17.49 5.79
C HIS A 78 10.37 18.09 6.61
N ARG A 79 9.89 17.37 7.63
CA ARG A 79 8.75 17.78 8.46
C ARG A 79 8.83 19.21 8.94
N GLU A 80 9.96 19.62 9.52
CA GLU A 80 10.08 20.93 10.15
C GLU A 80 9.93 22.07 9.14
N HIS A 81 10.49 21.87 7.94
CA HIS A 81 10.36 22.82 6.85
C HIS A 81 8.90 22.90 6.37
N LEU A 82 8.28 21.73 6.16
CA LEU A 82 6.88 21.63 5.75
C LEU A 82 5.92 22.28 6.76
N GLN A 83 6.17 22.12 8.07
CA GLN A 83 5.38 22.76 9.11
C GLN A 83 5.46 24.29 9.06
N ARG A 84 6.62 24.86 8.68
CA ARG A 84 6.77 26.32 8.48
C ARG A 84 6.03 26.83 7.24
N CYS A 85 5.80 25.96 6.26
CA CYS A 85 5.05 26.27 5.05
C CYS A 85 3.51 26.25 5.23
N ASN A 86 3.02 26.07 6.47
CA ASN A 86 1.60 26.08 6.80
C ASN A 86 0.76 25.06 6.01
N ILE A 87 1.26 23.83 5.87
CA ILE A 87 0.58 22.74 5.14
C ILE A 87 -0.50 22.02 5.96
N GLU A 88 -0.77 22.49 7.17
CA GLU A 88 -1.77 21.90 8.07
C GLU A 88 -3.15 21.89 7.41
N GLY A 89 -3.90 20.80 7.59
CA GLY A 89 -5.25 20.65 7.04
C GLY A 89 -5.30 20.40 5.53
N LEU A 90 -4.16 20.39 4.82
CA LEU A 90 -4.13 20.06 3.39
C LEU A 90 -4.37 18.57 3.13
N SER A 91 -4.90 18.27 1.95
CA SER A 91 -4.89 16.91 1.40
C SER A 91 -3.72 16.76 0.45
N ILE A 92 -2.91 15.73 0.64
CA ILE A 92 -1.75 15.45 -0.21
C ILE A 92 -1.96 14.12 -0.93
N ARG A 93 -1.67 14.09 -2.23
CA ARG A 93 -1.57 12.85 -3.02
C ARG A 93 -0.15 12.72 -3.55
N VAL A 94 0.49 11.59 -3.29
CA VAL A 94 1.77 11.26 -3.92
C VAL A 94 1.47 10.71 -5.30
N SER A 95 1.92 11.39 -6.34
CA SER A 95 1.67 11.10 -7.75
C SER A 95 2.98 11.04 -8.55
N ASP A 96 2.86 10.79 -9.85
CA ASP A 96 3.95 10.89 -10.81
C ASP A 96 4.39 12.36 -11.06
N LYS A 97 3.44 13.31 -11.01
CA LYS A 97 3.65 14.72 -11.37
C LYS A 97 3.12 15.70 -10.32
N ASN A 98 3.85 16.80 -10.14
CA ASN A 98 3.42 17.91 -9.29
C ASN A 98 2.22 18.62 -9.91
N ARG A 99 1.10 18.68 -9.17
CA ARG A 99 -0.12 19.40 -9.59
C ARG A 99 -0.86 19.90 -8.37
N ALA A 100 -1.18 21.18 -8.31
CA ALA A 100 -2.17 21.68 -7.36
C ALA A 100 -3.56 21.59 -7.99
N ALA A 101 -4.55 21.12 -7.24
CA ALA A 101 -5.94 21.26 -7.64
C ALA A 101 -6.31 22.76 -7.64
N PRO A 102 -7.17 23.22 -8.56
CA PRO A 102 -7.51 24.64 -8.71
C PRO A 102 -8.25 25.22 -7.49
N ASP A 103 -8.80 24.36 -6.63
CA ASP A 103 -9.43 24.70 -5.35
C ASP A 103 -8.42 24.83 -4.19
N GLY A 104 -7.14 24.49 -4.41
CA GLY A 104 -6.08 24.52 -3.40
C GLY A 104 -6.21 23.47 -2.29
N VAL A 105 -7.20 22.58 -2.35
CA VAL A 105 -7.51 21.62 -1.27
C VAL A 105 -6.65 20.37 -1.38
N LEU A 106 -6.25 20.00 -2.61
CA LEU A 106 -5.43 18.84 -2.92
C LEU A 106 -4.13 19.23 -3.61
N VAL A 107 -3.01 18.83 -3.02
CA VAL A 107 -1.67 18.99 -3.61
C VAL A 107 -1.15 17.63 -4.04
N ASN A 108 -0.92 17.46 -5.33
CA ASN A 108 -0.24 16.30 -5.89
C ASN A 108 1.28 16.57 -5.85
N ILE A 109 2.01 15.72 -5.14
CA ILE A 109 3.47 15.79 -5.00
C ILE A 109 4.08 14.65 -5.80
N ALA A 110 4.93 15.00 -6.76
CA ALA A 110 5.70 14.05 -7.55
C ALA A 110 6.60 13.22 -6.64
N ASN A 111 6.58 11.91 -6.83
CA ASN A 111 7.53 11.01 -6.18
C ASN A 111 8.98 11.25 -6.64
N ASN A 112 9.18 11.78 -7.85
CA ASN A 112 10.50 12.20 -8.30
C ASN A 112 10.56 13.72 -8.29
N VAL A 113 10.85 14.29 -7.12
CA VAL A 113 11.48 15.61 -7.11
C VAL A 113 12.94 15.33 -7.47
N GLU A 114 13.25 15.28 -8.77
CA GLU A 114 14.52 15.85 -9.19
C GLU A 114 14.43 17.30 -8.73
N LEU A 115 14.96 17.56 -7.52
CA LEU A 115 15.31 18.91 -7.13
C LEU A 115 16.25 19.29 -8.26
N ALA A 116 15.80 20.15 -9.17
CA ALA A 116 16.65 20.70 -10.20
C ALA A 116 17.86 21.26 -9.45
N THR A 117 18.94 20.50 -9.45
CA THR A 117 20.23 20.93 -8.97
C THR A 117 20.57 22.04 -9.94
N GLY A 118 20.35 23.28 -9.51
CA GLY A 118 20.64 24.46 -10.30
C GLY A 118 22.08 24.34 -10.79
N GLY A 119 22.25 24.44 -12.11
CA GLY A 119 23.53 24.80 -12.71
C GLY A 119 23.86 26.26 -12.41
#